data_AF-A0A326UBP9-F1
#
_entry.id   AF-A0A326UBP9-F1
#
_cell.length_a   1.000
_cell.length_b   1.000
_cell.length_c   1.000
_cell.angle_alpha   90.00
_cell.angle_beta   90.00
_cell.angle_gamma   90.00
#
_symmetry.space_group_name_H-M   'P 1'
#
loop_
_entity.id
_entity.type
_entity.pdbx_description
1 polymer ?
#
loop_
_entity_poly.entity_id
_entity_poly.type
_entity_poly.pdbx_seq_one_letter_code
_entity_poly.pdbx_strand_id
1 'polypeptide(L)'
;MLTPLFELLRCSWPRPGEQPEWDAPLMPTLPQPDWQEIQDEVAYVIDWNRFFAGSLRYWGSYPHRGEMRGFHVVFQLRLCASGTLHVKASHACTIRRDGAVLATGASCTLEVRPGDCLEVADWQRSGRWQWSAALQVGQDDTWIDEARRRVERRLQQPNGPTLKMYFDGRTPLRTALSLYSMVLNGYQPAQVLVFGEYQWSEQSRRRFAELFPFARIVPTDEVLEHVRLLAGTRLVELALRHWFVMKGCIGPLYPPADYCFMDDDIFVLQPVQDALTAFQRHQLVYIPDQDHSAEYEAFWGRPAHGTGEINTGLYWLRRRREARALAETMVQVVPRIAEMGIPIRYIWDQGLIATHCVQGKAYQLPSTRYFYPYLDGLPGGIMGYDYALNPCGFTCVHYGAVDKPSDRVASLLARDVLHLDRPD
;
A
#
# COMPACT_ATOMS: atom_id res chain seq x y z
N MET A 1 -4.24 5.59 -14.59
CA MET A 1 -3.72 4.21 -14.87
C MET A 1 -2.40 4.30 -15.61
N LEU A 2 -1.38 3.50 -15.28
CA LEU A 2 -0.22 3.37 -16.16
C LEU A 2 -0.58 2.54 -17.42
N THR A 3 -0.55 3.18 -18.58
CA THR A 3 -0.75 2.51 -19.88
C THR A 3 0.29 1.40 -20.09
N PRO A 4 -0.07 0.23 -20.64
CA PRO A 4 0.89 -0.82 -20.96
C PRO A 4 2.04 -0.28 -21.83
N LEU A 5 3.28 -0.54 -21.42
CA LEU A 5 4.46 -0.04 -22.13
C LEU A 5 4.66 -0.70 -23.51
N PHE A 6 4.23 -1.95 -23.62
CA PHE A 6 4.23 -2.71 -24.87
C PHE A 6 3.03 -3.66 -24.95
N GLU A 7 2.63 -3.98 -26.18
CA GLU A 7 1.74 -5.08 -26.50
C GLU A 7 2.59 -6.30 -26.90
N LEU A 8 2.34 -7.47 -26.31
CA LEU A 8 3.00 -8.71 -26.71
C LEU A 8 2.24 -9.32 -27.90
N LEU A 9 2.89 -9.42 -29.06
CA LEU A 9 2.25 -9.83 -30.32
C LEU A 9 2.29 -11.34 -30.56
N ARG A 10 3.44 -11.96 -30.31
CA ARG A 10 3.69 -13.40 -30.51
C ARG A 10 4.83 -13.89 -29.62
N CYS A 11 4.81 -15.19 -29.33
CA CYS A 11 5.80 -15.85 -28.48
C CYS A 11 6.06 -17.27 -28.98
N SER A 12 7.31 -17.72 -29.01
CA SER A 12 7.70 -19.08 -29.38
C SER A 12 7.47 -20.06 -28.24
N TRP A 13 7.33 -21.34 -28.56
CA TRP A 13 7.59 -22.40 -27.59
C TRP A 13 9.04 -22.27 -27.09
N PRO A 14 9.31 -22.55 -25.81
CA PRO A 14 10.66 -22.54 -25.28
C PRO A 14 11.53 -23.59 -25.97
N ARG A 15 12.75 -23.20 -26.37
CA ARG A 15 13.70 -24.04 -27.12
C ARG A 15 14.98 -24.27 -26.32
N PRO A 16 15.45 -25.52 -26.16
CA PRO A 16 16.69 -25.79 -25.43
C PRO A 16 17.92 -25.38 -26.27
N GLY A 17 18.93 -24.78 -25.63
CA GLY A 17 20.19 -24.42 -26.28
C GLY A 17 20.90 -23.21 -25.67
N GLU A 18 22.01 -22.82 -26.29
CA GLU A 18 22.76 -21.58 -26.00
C GLU A 18 22.55 -20.49 -27.06
N GLN A 19 21.88 -20.83 -28.17
CA GLN A 19 21.61 -19.94 -29.29
C GLN A 19 20.09 -19.88 -29.53
N PRO A 20 19.52 -18.69 -29.73
CA PRO A 20 18.08 -18.54 -29.94
C PRO A 20 17.64 -18.95 -31.35
N GLU A 21 16.59 -19.78 -31.41
CA GLU A 21 15.90 -20.18 -32.63
C GLU A 21 14.79 -19.17 -32.94
N TRP A 22 15.09 -18.17 -33.78
CA TRP A 22 14.21 -17.02 -34.04
C TRP A 22 12.88 -17.39 -34.71
N ASP A 23 12.90 -18.41 -35.57
CA ASP A 23 11.72 -18.94 -36.27
C ASP A 23 11.08 -20.13 -35.54
N ALA A 24 11.31 -20.26 -34.23
CA ALA A 24 10.74 -21.33 -33.43
C ALA A 24 9.20 -21.33 -33.45
N PRO A 25 8.55 -22.52 -33.43
CA PRO A 25 7.09 -22.62 -33.49
C PRO A 25 6.40 -21.77 -32.41
N LEU A 26 5.32 -21.06 -32.77
CA LEU A 26 4.62 -20.16 -31.86
C LEU A 26 3.74 -20.91 -30.84
N MET A 27 3.67 -20.38 -29.62
CA MET A 27 2.68 -20.79 -28.62
C MET A 27 1.30 -20.23 -28.98
N PRO A 28 0.21 -20.97 -28.72
CA PRO A 28 -1.15 -20.47 -28.90
C PRO A 28 -1.58 -19.50 -27.79
N THR A 29 -0.82 -19.44 -26.69
CA THR A 29 -1.06 -18.57 -25.54
C THR A 29 0.14 -17.66 -25.30
N LEU A 30 -0.13 -16.43 -24.90
CA LEU A 30 0.88 -15.43 -24.53
C LEU A 30 0.87 -15.23 -23.02
N PRO A 31 2.02 -14.99 -22.37
CA PRO A 31 2.03 -14.49 -21.00
C PRO A 31 1.37 -13.10 -20.97
N GLN A 32 0.65 -12.82 -19.88
CA GLN A 32 0.13 -11.48 -19.61
C GLN A 32 1.20 -10.68 -18.88
N PRO A 33 1.76 -9.60 -19.46
CA PRO A 33 2.72 -8.76 -18.77
C PRO A 33 2.00 -7.86 -17.75
N ASP A 34 2.63 -7.63 -16.60
CA ASP A 34 2.11 -6.76 -15.55
C ASP A 34 3.15 -5.73 -15.06
N TRP A 35 2.66 -4.63 -14.49
CA TRP A 35 3.52 -3.60 -13.91
C TRP A 35 3.96 -4.06 -12.51
N GLN A 36 5.28 -4.11 -12.29
CA GLN A 36 5.88 -4.48 -11.00
C GLN A 36 6.96 -3.46 -10.59
N GLU A 37 7.27 -3.42 -9.31
CA GLU A 37 8.44 -2.72 -8.79
C GLU A 37 9.58 -3.73 -8.54
N ILE A 38 10.66 -3.62 -9.31
CA ILE A 38 11.82 -4.51 -9.25
C ILE A 38 13.06 -3.66 -8.97
N GLN A 39 13.70 -3.87 -7.81
CA GLN A 39 14.92 -3.15 -7.41
C GLN A 39 14.75 -1.62 -7.54
N ASP A 40 13.71 -1.10 -6.91
CA ASP A 40 13.33 0.33 -6.87
C ASP A 40 12.99 0.95 -8.25
N GLU A 41 12.74 0.10 -9.26
CA GLU A 41 12.31 0.48 -10.60
C GLU A 41 10.92 -0.07 -10.95
N VAL A 42 10.02 0.82 -11.36
CA VAL A 42 8.71 0.46 -11.90
C VAL A 42 8.87 0.05 -13.35
N ALA A 43 8.65 -1.24 -13.63
CA ALA A 43 8.84 -1.84 -14.94
C ALA A 43 7.61 -2.67 -15.36
N TYR A 44 7.39 -2.80 -16.66
CA TYR A 44 6.40 -3.70 -17.25
C TYR A 44 7.09 -5.04 -17.55
N VAL A 45 6.60 -6.12 -16.95
CA VAL A 45 7.35 -7.37 -16.74
C VAL A 45 6.65 -8.55 -17.39
N ILE A 46 7.42 -9.42 -18.04
CA ILE A 46 7.02 -10.75 -18.43
C ILE A 46 7.67 -11.75 -17.46
N ASP A 47 6.86 -12.44 -16.66
CA ASP A 47 7.32 -13.47 -15.73
C ASP A 47 7.12 -14.87 -16.33
N TRP A 48 8.22 -15.43 -16.87
CA TRP A 48 8.21 -16.74 -17.50
C TRP A 48 8.11 -17.88 -16.48
N ASN A 49 8.63 -17.74 -15.25
CA ASN A 49 8.42 -18.75 -14.20
C ASN A 49 6.93 -18.92 -13.91
N ARG A 50 6.21 -17.81 -13.73
CA ARG A 50 4.77 -17.79 -13.45
C ARG A 50 3.99 -18.40 -14.62
N PHE A 51 4.33 -18.03 -15.85
CA PHE A 51 3.69 -18.56 -17.05
C PHE A 51 3.92 -20.08 -17.22
N PHE A 52 5.18 -20.55 -17.16
CA PHE A 52 5.51 -21.96 -17.38
C PHE A 52 5.30 -22.87 -16.17
N ALA A 53 5.17 -22.34 -14.95
CA ALA A 53 4.70 -23.12 -13.80
C ALA A 53 3.24 -23.57 -13.99
N GLY A 54 2.41 -22.76 -14.65
CA GLY A 54 1.02 -23.12 -14.98
C GLY A 54 0.23 -23.68 -13.79
N SER A 55 -0.36 -24.86 -13.97
CA SER A 55 -1.12 -25.57 -12.94
C SER A 55 -0.29 -26.57 -12.10
N LEU A 56 1.04 -26.57 -12.23
CA LEU A 56 1.91 -27.54 -11.55
C LEU A 56 1.90 -27.35 -10.03
N ARG A 57 1.52 -28.40 -9.30
CA ARG A 57 1.59 -28.46 -7.83
C ARG A 57 2.94 -29.02 -7.41
N TYR A 58 3.79 -28.18 -6.83
CA TYR A 58 5.09 -28.59 -6.31
C TYR A 58 5.00 -28.98 -4.85
N TRP A 59 5.64 -30.09 -4.49
CA TRP A 59 5.82 -30.50 -3.10
C TRP A 59 6.83 -29.57 -2.40
N GLY A 60 6.43 -28.99 -1.27
CA GLY A 60 7.29 -28.12 -0.45
C GLY A 60 7.40 -26.66 -0.92
N SER A 61 7.98 -25.85 -0.05
CA SER A 61 8.16 -24.39 -0.19
C SER A 61 9.44 -24.03 -0.96
N TYR A 62 9.55 -24.52 -2.20
CA TYR A 62 10.61 -24.10 -3.12
C TYR A 62 10.24 -22.77 -3.82
N PRO A 63 11.11 -21.73 -3.76
CA PRO A 63 10.82 -20.39 -4.28
C PRO A 63 11.03 -20.25 -5.79
N HIS A 64 11.62 -21.26 -6.45
CA HIS A 64 11.85 -21.28 -7.89
C HIS A 64 11.09 -22.46 -8.49
N ARG A 65 10.09 -22.14 -9.31
CA ARG A 65 9.14 -23.06 -9.95
C ARG A 65 9.08 -22.72 -11.44
N GLY A 66 8.78 -23.70 -12.30
CA GLY A 66 8.76 -23.48 -13.75
C GLY A 66 10.11 -23.01 -14.34
N GLU A 67 11.24 -23.39 -13.73
CA GLU A 67 12.55 -22.76 -14.00
C GLU A 67 13.12 -22.92 -15.42
N MET A 68 12.66 -23.88 -16.22
CA MET A 68 13.07 -24.12 -17.63
C MET A 68 14.56 -23.85 -17.93
N ARG A 69 15.47 -24.43 -17.13
CA ARG A 69 16.92 -24.18 -17.22
C ARG A 69 17.49 -24.64 -18.56
N GLY A 70 18.25 -23.77 -19.21
CA GLY A 70 18.86 -24.02 -20.52
C GLY A 70 17.95 -23.81 -21.72
N PHE A 71 16.83 -23.07 -21.55
CA PHE A 71 15.90 -22.74 -22.62
C PHE A 71 15.97 -21.25 -22.98
N HIS A 72 15.61 -20.95 -24.24
CA HIS A 72 15.30 -19.61 -24.72
C HIS A 72 13.81 -19.53 -25.09
N VAL A 73 13.25 -18.31 -25.00
CA VAL A 73 11.98 -17.96 -25.65
C VAL A 73 12.21 -16.76 -26.54
N VAL A 74 11.65 -16.81 -27.75
CA VAL A 74 11.65 -15.69 -28.70
C VAL A 74 10.25 -15.09 -28.75
N PHE A 75 10.14 -13.78 -28.54
CA PHE A 75 8.87 -13.07 -28.55
C PHE A 75 8.98 -11.75 -29.29
N GLN A 76 7.86 -11.28 -29.82
CA GLN A 76 7.77 -9.98 -30.48
C GLN A 76 6.81 -9.09 -29.73
N LEU A 77 7.23 -7.86 -29.51
CA LEU A 77 6.44 -6.83 -28.83
C LEU A 77 6.35 -5.57 -29.68
N ARG A 78 5.27 -4.80 -29.49
CA ARG A 78 5.04 -3.48 -30.08
C ARG A 78 5.07 -2.45 -28.96
N LEU A 79 5.89 -1.41 -29.08
CA LEU A 79 5.95 -0.35 -28.07
C LEU A 79 4.71 0.55 -28.17
N CYS A 80 4.19 0.97 -27.01
CA CYS A 80 3.05 1.87 -26.90
C CYS A 80 3.46 3.34 -26.64
N ALA A 81 4.73 3.57 -26.32
CA ALA A 81 5.23 4.86 -25.81
C ALA A 81 6.59 5.25 -26.43
N SER A 82 6.95 6.54 -26.29
CA SER A 82 8.21 7.10 -26.77
C SER A 82 9.24 7.24 -25.65
N GLY A 83 10.52 7.16 -26.01
CA GLY A 83 11.65 7.62 -25.20
C GLY A 83 12.71 6.56 -24.95
N THR A 84 13.46 6.76 -23.88
CA THR A 84 14.57 5.90 -23.47
C THR A 84 14.03 4.69 -22.67
N LEU A 85 13.99 3.53 -23.32
CA LEU A 85 13.59 2.25 -22.75
C LEU A 85 14.79 1.57 -22.08
N HIS A 86 14.70 1.31 -20.78
CA HIS A 86 15.63 0.46 -20.04
C HIS A 86 15.07 -0.96 -19.99
N VAL A 87 15.84 -1.93 -20.47
CA VAL A 87 15.46 -3.34 -20.50
C VAL A 87 16.37 -4.13 -19.57
N LYS A 88 15.78 -5.00 -18.75
CA LYS A 88 16.49 -5.95 -17.89
C LYS A 88 15.99 -7.37 -18.14
N ALA A 89 16.92 -8.31 -18.25
CA ALA A 89 16.67 -9.74 -18.31
C ALA A 89 17.33 -10.39 -17.09
N SER A 90 16.72 -11.45 -16.55
CA SER A 90 17.27 -12.16 -15.38
C SER A 90 18.65 -12.78 -15.62
N HIS A 91 18.99 -13.06 -16.89
CA HIS A 91 20.31 -13.55 -17.28
C HIS A 91 20.88 -12.87 -18.52
N ALA A 92 20.25 -13.04 -19.69
CA ALA A 92 20.65 -12.39 -20.92
C ALA A 92 19.50 -12.43 -21.93
N CYS A 93 19.31 -11.32 -22.64
CA CYS A 93 18.47 -11.28 -23.83
C CYS A 93 19.26 -10.76 -25.04
N THR A 94 18.78 -11.05 -26.24
CA THR A 94 19.17 -10.37 -27.48
C THR A 94 17.94 -9.71 -28.06
N ILE A 95 18.06 -8.44 -28.44
CA ILE A 95 16.97 -7.63 -28.95
C ILE A 95 17.28 -7.25 -30.39
N ARG A 96 16.30 -7.45 -31.28
CA ARG A 96 16.34 -7.10 -32.70
C ARG A 96 15.22 -6.12 -33.06
N ARG A 97 15.46 -5.37 -34.12
CA ARG A 97 14.45 -4.62 -34.88
C ARG A 97 14.78 -4.82 -36.36
N ASP A 98 13.79 -5.22 -37.16
CA ASP A 98 13.94 -5.49 -38.60
C ASP A 98 15.12 -6.43 -38.92
N GLY A 99 15.30 -7.48 -38.10
CA GLY A 99 16.39 -8.45 -38.21
C GLY A 99 17.76 -7.99 -37.70
N ALA A 100 18.00 -6.68 -37.55
CA ALA A 100 19.24 -6.15 -37.00
C ALA A 100 19.28 -6.26 -35.47
N VAL A 101 20.38 -6.76 -34.91
CA VAL A 101 20.60 -6.80 -33.46
C VAL A 101 20.90 -5.40 -32.93
N LEU A 102 20.06 -4.92 -32.01
CA LEU A 102 20.24 -3.63 -31.33
C LEU A 102 21.06 -3.77 -30.05
N ALA A 103 20.85 -4.85 -29.29
CA ALA A 103 21.53 -5.10 -28.02
C ALA A 103 21.57 -6.59 -27.68
N THR A 104 22.60 -7.00 -26.92
CA THR A 104 22.70 -8.31 -26.28
C THR A 104 23.27 -8.15 -24.88
N GLY A 105 22.62 -8.73 -23.87
CA GLY A 105 23.09 -8.70 -22.48
C GLY A 105 21.97 -8.85 -21.45
N ALA A 106 22.34 -8.78 -20.16
CA ALA A 106 21.41 -8.79 -19.03
C ALA A 106 20.65 -7.45 -18.87
N SER A 107 21.23 -6.35 -19.35
CA SER A 107 20.66 -5.01 -19.27
C SER A 107 21.09 -4.20 -20.48
N CYS A 108 20.18 -3.37 -21.01
CA CYS A 108 20.50 -2.42 -22.08
C CYS A 108 19.50 -1.26 -22.10
N THR A 109 19.85 -0.22 -22.87
CA THR A 109 19.02 0.96 -23.06
C THR A 109 18.80 1.20 -24.55
N LEU A 110 17.56 1.48 -24.95
CA LEU A 110 17.14 1.64 -26.35
C LEU A 110 16.25 2.86 -26.52
N GLU A 111 16.44 3.63 -27.59
CA GLU A 111 15.48 4.65 -28.01
C GLU A 111 14.31 4.00 -28.76
N VAL A 112 13.09 4.29 -28.31
CA VAL A 112 11.86 3.70 -28.86
C VAL A 112 10.77 4.74 -29.16
N ARG A 113 9.85 4.37 -30.04
CA ARG A 113 8.65 5.12 -30.41
C ARG A 113 7.41 4.21 -30.40
N PRO A 114 6.19 4.75 -30.22
CA PRO A 114 4.95 4.02 -30.40
C PRO A 114 4.90 3.36 -31.79
N GLY A 115 4.56 2.08 -31.82
CA GLY A 115 4.54 1.27 -33.04
C GLY A 115 5.86 0.56 -33.37
N ASP A 116 6.99 0.93 -32.75
CA ASP A 116 8.24 0.18 -32.91
C ASP A 116 8.01 -1.29 -32.53
N CYS A 117 8.41 -2.20 -33.42
CA CYS A 117 8.32 -3.64 -33.17
C CYS A 117 9.71 -4.19 -32.81
N LEU A 118 9.85 -4.79 -31.64
CA LEU A 118 11.08 -5.45 -31.21
C LEU A 118 10.88 -6.97 -31.15
N GLU A 119 11.89 -7.70 -31.60
CA GLU A 119 11.99 -9.15 -31.44
C GLU A 119 13.04 -9.44 -30.38
N VAL A 120 12.64 -10.12 -29.32
CA VAL A 120 13.47 -10.40 -28.14
C VAL A 120 13.64 -11.90 -28.00
N ALA A 121 14.89 -12.35 -27.89
CA ALA A 121 15.22 -13.68 -27.45
C ALA A 121 15.75 -13.61 -26.02
N ASP A 122 15.01 -14.14 -25.05
CA ASP A 122 15.38 -14.15 -23.63
C ASP A 122 15.84 -15.54 -23.18
N TRP A 123 16.94 -15.61 -22.43
CA TRP A 123 17.61 -16.86 -22.06
C TRP A 123 17.48 -17.18 -20.57
N GLN A 124 17.22 -18.45 -20.29
CA GLN A 124 17.10 -18.95 -18.94
C GLN A 124 18.24 -19.88 -18.51
N ARG A 125 18.97 -19.46 -17.48
CA ARG A 125 20.07 -20.24 -16.88
C ARG A 125 19.61 -20.96 -15.60
N SER A 126 19.10 -20.22 -14.61
CA SER A 126 18.71 -20.77 -13.30
C SER A 126 18.03 -19.75 -12.39
N GLY A 127 16.96 -20.15 -11.70
CA GLY A 127 16.25 -19.32 -10.73
C GLY A 127 15.11 -18.53 -11.35
N ARG A 128 15.12 -17.21 -11.20
CA ARG A 128 14.11 -16.32 -11.83
C ARG A 128 14.39 -16.18 -13.34
N TRP A 129 13.31 -16.16 -14.10
CA TRP A 129 13.21 -15.95 -15.53
C TRP A 129 12.17 -14.85 -15.77
N GLN A 130 12.64 -13.63 -15.65
CA GLN A 130 11.86 -12.41 -15.86
C GLN A 130 12.58 -11.54 -16.88
N TRP A 131 11.80 -11.02 -17.82
CA TRP A 131 12.21 -9.94 -18.72
C TRP A 131 11.35 -8.71 -18.40
N SER A 132 11.98 -7.55 -18.24
CA SER A 132 11.28 -6.32 -17.91
C SER A 132 11.75 -5.14 -18.74
N ALA A 133 10.83 -4.20 -18.96
CA ALA A 133 11.12 -2.94 -19.61
C ALA A 133 10.53 -1.78 -18.80
N ALA A 134 11.29 -0.71 -18.65
CA ALA A 134 10.87 0.52 -18.00
C ALA A 134 11.19 1.70 -18.91
N LEU A 135 10.33 2.73 -18.94
CA LEU A 135 10.76 4.03 -19.44
C LEU A 135 11.52 4.76 -18.35
N GLN A 136 12.50 5.56 -18.75
CA GLN A 136 13.18 6.48 -17.84
C GLN A 136 12.25 7.64 -17.43
N VAL A 137 11.28 7.34 -16.57
CA VAL A 137 10.45 8.33 -15.88
C VAL A 137 11.12 8.67 -14.55
N GLY A 138 11.54 9.93 -14.41
CA GLY A 138 12.04 10.46 -13.13
C GLY A 138 10.93 10.50 -12.08
N GLN A 139 11.30 10.67 -10.81
CA GLN A 139 10.31 11.00 -9.78
C GLN A 139 9.74 12.39 -10.07
N ASP A 140 8.47 12.45 -10.47
CA ASP A 140 7.73 13.71 -10.57
C ASP A 140 7.20 14.09 -9.19
N ASP A 141 7.95 14.92 -8.48
CA ASP A 141 7.54 15.50 -7.19
C ASP A 141 6.82 16.86 -7.38
N THR A 142 6.50 17.29 -8.62
CA THR A 142 5.89 18.61 -8.88
C THR A 142 4.47 18.76 -8.32
N TRP A 143 3.78 17.63 -8.07
CA TRP A 143 2.45 17.61 -7.45
C TRP A 143 2.44 18.13 -6.00
N ILE A 144 3.57 18.02 -5.28
CA ILE A 144 3.63 18.22 -3.83
C ILE A 144 3.20 19.63 -3.44
N ASP A 145 3.77 20.65 -4.09
CA ASP A 145 3.51 22.05 -3.78
C ASP A 145 2.10 22.48 -4.16
N GLU A 146 1.53 21.92 -5.23
CA GLU A 146 0.16 22.17 -5.63
C GLU A 146 -0.83 21.53 -4.66
N ALA A 147 -0.67 20.23 -4.37
CA ALA A 147 -1.53 19.50 -3.47
C ALA A 147 -1.49 20.08 -2.06
N ARG A 148 -0.30 20.44 -1.55
CA ARG A 148 -0.13 21.09 -0.24
C ARG A 148 -0.94 22.37 -0.11
N ARG A 149 -0.88 23.28 -1.11
CA ARG A 149 -1.69 24.52 -1.11
C ARG A 149 -3.19 24.24 -1.14
N ARG A 150 -3.65 23.23 -1.87
CA ARG A 150 -5.07 22.82 -1.90
C ARG A 150 -5.50 22.23 -0.55
N VAL A 151 -4.66 21.41 0.07
CA VAL A 151 -4.88 20.82 1.41
C VAL A 151 -4.99 21.92 2.47
N GLU A 152 -4.04 22.85 2.52
CA GLU A 152 -4.05 24.00 3.44
C GLU A 152 -5.33 24.84 3.30
N ARG A 153 -5.81 25.05 2.08
CA ARG A 153 -7.09 25.73 1.80
C ARG A 153 -8.29 24.94 2.33
N ARG A 154 -8.36 23.64 2.07
CA ARG A 154 -9.45 22.76 2.53
C ARG A 154 -9.51 22.68 4.06
N LEU A 155 -8.38 22.62 4.75
CA LEU A 155 -8.32 22.58 6.22
C LEU A 155 -8.85 23.86 6.91
N GLN A 156 -9.11 24.95 6.18
CA GLN A 156 -9.78 26.14 6.72
C GLN A 156 -11.27 25.93 6.98
N GLN A 157 -11.89 24.87 6.47
CA GLN A 157 -13.31 24.56 6.65
C GLN A 157 -13.54 23.13 7.16
N PRO A 158 -13.21 22.83 8.44
CA PRO A 158 -13.36 21.48 8.98
C PRO A 158 -14.78 20.92 8.90
N ASN A 159 -14.91 19.67 8.44
CA ASN A 159 -16.16 18.91 8.39
C ASN A 159 -16.17 17.66 9.28
N GLY A 160 -15.08 17.40 10.02
CA GLY A 160 -14.93 16.23 10.88
C GLY A 160 -13.95 16.43 12.05
N PRO A 161 -13.82 15.42 12.93
CA PRO A 161 -12.94 15.50 14.10
C PRO A 161 -11.45 15.52 13.73
N THR A 162 -10.57 15.60 14.73
CA THR A 162 -9.12 15.49 14.53
C THR A 162 -8.73 14.18 13.82
N LEU A 163 -7.83 14.27 12.85
CA LEU A 163 -7.16 13.12 12.24
C LEU A 163 -5.91 12.76 13.06
N LYS A 164 -5.75 11.49 13.41
CA LYS A 164 -4.54 10.91 14.01
C LYS A 164 -3.89 9.95 13.01
N MET A 165 -2.59 10.07 12.78
CA MET A 165 -1.80 9.14 11.96
C MET A 165 -0.53 8.71 12.70
N TYR A 166 -0.17 7.44 12.63
CA TYR A 166 1.03 6.89 13.27
C TYR A 166 1.78 6.00 12.28
N PHE A 167 3.05 6.31 12.01
CA PHE A 167 3.85 5.63 11.00
C PHE A 167 5.36 5.71 11.27
N ASP A 168 6.11 4.79 10.66
CA ASP A 168 7.56 4.64 10.87
C ASP A 168 8.43 5.59 10.03
N GLY A 169 7.84 6.32 9.09
CA GLY A 169 8.49 7.39 8.35
C GLY A 169 9.47 6.94 7.26
N ARG A 170 9.41 5.67 6.83
CA ARG A 170 10.24 5.13 5.74
C ARG A 170 9.82 5.58 4.33
N THR A 171 8.58 6.02 4.14
CA THR A 171 8.00 6.38 2.82
C THR A 171 7.22 7.70 2.89
N PRO A 172 7.91 8.85 3.03
CA PRO A 172 7.24 10.14 3.16
C PRO A 172 6.25 10.51 2.04
N LEU A 173 6.51 10.12 0.80
CA LEU A 173 5.64 10.44 -0.33
C LEU A 173 4.38 9.58 -0.36
N ARG A 174 4.45 8.27 -0.01
CA ARG A 174 3.22 7.47 0.22
C ARG A 174 2.39 8.07 1.34
N THR A 175 3.02 8.39 2.47
CA THR A 175 2.33 8.99 3.63
C THR A 175 1.66 10.31 3.25
N ALA A 176 2.32 11.15 2.44
CA ALA A 176 1.74 12.40 1.96
C ALA A 176 0.59 12.17 0.98
N LEU A 177 0.71 11.23 0.05
CA LEU A 177 -0.37 10.85 -0.84
C LEU A 177 -1.60 10.35 -0.05
N SER A 178 -1.38 9.51 0.95
CA SER A 178 -2.43 9.04 1.86
C SER A 178 -3.16 10.20 2.56
N LEU A 179 -2.43 11.06 3.28
CA LEU A 179 -3.00 12.22 3.99
C LEU A 179 -3.69 13.22 3.04
N TYR A 180 -3.04 13.57 1.93
CA TYR A 180 -3.60 14.53 0.98
C TYR A 180 -4.84 13.97 0.28
N SER A 181 -4.87 12.68 -0.04
CA SER A 181 -6.04 12.04 -0.66
C SER A 181 -7.25 12.12 0.27
N MET A 182 -7.05 11.85 1.56
CA MET A 182 -8.09 11.99 2.58
C MET A 182 -8.64 13.43 2.64
N VAL A 183 -7.78 14.45 2.60
CA VAL A 183 -8.22 15.85 2.68
C VAL A 183 -8.86 16.37 1.40
N LEU A 184 -8.20 16.19 0.25
CA LEU A 184 -8.70 16.69 -1.03
C LEU A 184 -9.97 15.98 -1.46
N ASN A 185 -10.07 14.67 -1.22
CA ASN A 185 -11.20 13.88 -1.70
C ASN A 185 -12.38 13.82 -0.72
N GLY A 186 -12.32 14.44 0.47
CA GLY A 186 -13.55 14.82 1.19
C GLY A 186 -13.48 15.01 2.71
N TYR A 187 -12.41 14.62 3.40
CA TYR A 187 -12.32 14.73 4.86
C TYR A 187 -11.48 15.92 5.32
N GLN A 188 -12.13 16.95 5.85
CA GLN A 188 -11.47 18.15 6.36
C GLN A 188 -11.42 18.05 7.89
N PRO A 189 -10.37 17.46 8.50
CA PRO A 189 -10.27 17.33 9.95
C PRO A 189 -10.06 18.68 10.63
N ALA A 190 -10.60 18.84 11.84
CA ALA A 190 -10.37 20.02 12.67
C ALA A 190 -8.88 20.23 13.06
N GLN A 191 -8.08 19.17 13.02
CA GLN A 191 -6.63 19.19 13.23
C GLN A 191 -6.02 17.91 12.64
N VAL A 192 -4.79 17.98 12.14
CA VAL A 192 -3.98 16.79 11.81
C VAL A 192 -2.92 16.60 12.89
N LEU A 193 -2.94 15.44 13.55
CA LEU A 193 -1.95 15.00 14.54
C LEU A 193 -1.16 13.82 13.98
N VAL A 194 0.16 13.95 13.98
CA VAL A 194 1.08 12.96 13.45
C VAL A 194 1.99 12.44 14.56
N PHE A 195 2.16 11.12 14.62
CA PHE A 195 2.88 10.41 15.68
C PHE A 195 3.90 9.43 15.08
N GLY A 196 4.86 8.98 15.91
CA GLY A 196 5.85 7.97 15.53
C GLY A 196 7.25 8.51 15.25
N GLU A 197 7.49 9.80 15.50
CA GLU A 197 8.73 10.48 15.16
C GLU A 197 10.02 9.85 15.74
N TYR A 198 9.96 9.12 16.85
CA TYR A 198 11.08 8.32 17.36
C TYR A 198 11.60 7.24 16.39
N GLN A 199 10.81 6.83 15.40
CA GLN A 199 11.18 5.85 14.37
C GLN A 199 11.80 6.52 13.13
N TRP A 200 11.63 7.84 12.98
CA TRP A 200 11.97 8.56 11.77
C TRP A 200 13.44 8.97 11.74
N SER A 201 14.08 8.80 10.57
CA SER A 201 15.38 9.39 10.29
C SER A 201 15.32 10.93 10.33
N GLU A 202 16.47 11.60 10.49
CA GLU A 202 16.54 13.06 10.40
C GLU A 202 16.06 13.58 9.03
N GLN A 203 16.38 12.86 7.94
CA GLN A 203 15.89 13.17 6.60
C GLN A 203 14.37 13.07 6.51
N SER A 204 13.79 11.98 7.03
CA SER A 204 12.33 11.80 7.10
C SER A 204 11.66 12.92 7.91
N ARG A 205 12.23 13.29 9.06
CA ARG A 205 11.74 14.40 9.91
C ARG A 205 11.70 15.73 9.16
N ARG A 206 12.78 16.10 8.47
CA ARG A 206 12.83 17.32 7.63
C ARG A 206 11.79 17.24 6.52
N ARG A 207 11.70 16.11 5.81
CA ARG A 207 10.75 15.92 4.71
C ARG A 207 9.29 15.98 5.18
N PHE A 208 8.95 15.44 6.36
CA PHE A 208 7.60 15.58 6.92
C PHE A 208 7.27 17.00 7.38
N ALA A 209 8.25 17.78 7.83
CA ALA A 209 8.03 19.21 8.11
C ALA A 209 7.76 20.03 6.84
N GLU A 210 8.39 19.68 5.71
CA GLU A 210 8.12 20.29 4.40
C GLU A 210 6.72 19.92 3.85
N LEU A 211 6.38 18.63 3.95
CA LEU A 211 5.12 18.06 3.45
C LEU A 211 3.93 18.49 4.30
N PHE A 212 4.04 18.49 5.63
CA PHE A 212 2.92 18.68 6.55
C PHE A 212 3.07 19.92 7.45
N PRO A 213 3.32 21.13 6.91
CA PRO A 213 3.48 22.34 7.74
C PRO A 213 2.20 22.72 8.51
N PHE A 214 1.05 22.20 8.08
CA PHE A 214 -0.26 22.36 8.71
C PHE A 214 -0.54 21.32 9.82
N ALA A 215 0.28 20.27 9.95
CA ALA A 215 0.07 19.20 10.93
C ALA A 215 0.92 19.41 12.19
N ARG A 216 0.40 19.02 13.35
CA ARG A 216 1.20 18.92 14.56
C ARG A 216 1.84 17.54 14.61
N ILE A 217 3.15 17.49 14.38
CA ILE A 217 3.99 16.35 14.79
C ILE A 217 4.04 16.37 16.32
N VAL A 218 3.50 15.33 16.96
CA VAL A 218 3.46 15.19 18.42
C VAL A 218 4.76 14.52 18.88
N PRO A 219 5.56 15.16 19.75
CA PRO A 219 6.78 14.57 20.29
C PRO A 219 6.50 13.24 20.98
N THR A 220 7.37 12.25 20.76
CA THR A 220 7.16 10.90 21.33
C THR A 220 7.13 10.95 22.86
N ASP A 221 8.00 11.74 23.48
CA ASP A 221 8.05 11.91 24.94
C ASP A 221 6.74 12.46 25.53
N GLU A 222 5.99 13.29 24.78
CA GLU A 222 4.68 13.80 25.20
C GLU A 222 3.65 12.65 25.26
N VAL A 223 3.67 11.75 24.27
CA VAL A 223 2.83 10.55 24.26
C VAL A 223 3.22 9.61 25.39
N LEU A 224 4.52 9.38 25.61
CA LEU A 224 5.01 8.48 26.65
C LEU A 224 4.69 8.99 28.05
N GLU A 225 4.82 10.30 28.30
CA GLU A 225 4.41 10.89 29.59
C GLU A 225 2.91 10.77 29.80
N HIS A 226 2.09 11.03 28.78
CA HIS A 226 0.64 10.83 28.88
C HIS A 226 0.26 9.37 29.19
N VAL A 227 0.92 8.40 28.55
CA VAL A 227 0.75 6.97 28.86
C VAL A 227 1.25 6.63 30.27
N ARG A 228 2.39 7.18 30.70
CA ARG A 228 2.98 6.99 32.03
C ARG A 228 2.03 7.47 33.14
N LEU A 229 1.41 8.64 32.97
CA LEU A 229 0.45 9.21 33.92
C LEU A 229 -0.85 8.38 34.04
N LEU A 230 -1.22 7.64 32.99
CA LEU A 230 -2.43 6.80 32.96
C LEU A 230 -2.19 5.36 33.44
N ALA A 231 -1.08 4.74 33.04
CA ALA A 231 -0.81 3.29 33.20
C ALA A 231 0.56 2.93 33.80
N GLY A 232 1.40 3.92 34.10
CA GLY A 232 2.76 3.71 34.60
C GLY A 232 3.74 3.17 33.55
N THR A 233 4.98 2.91 34.00
CA THR A 233 6.13 2.61 33.13
C THR A 233 5.97 1.32 32.31
N ARG A 234 5.25 0.32 32.83
CA ARG A 234 5.09 -0.98 32.16
C ARG A 234 4.43 -0.88 30.78
N LEU A 235 3.44 -0.01 30.61
CA LEU A 235 2.80 0.20 29.31
C LEU A 235 3.67 1.04 28.36
N VAL A 236 4.45 1.98 28.90
CA VAL A 236 5.44 2.77 28.15
C VAL A 236 6.53 1.88 27.53
N GLU A 237 7.07 0.94 28.30
CA GLU A 237 8.09 -0.02 27.82
C GLU A 237 7.59 -0.88 26.65
N LEU A 238 6.34 -1.33 26.71
CA LEU A 238 5.72 -2.11 25.64
C LEU A 238 5.41 -1.26 24.40
N ALA A 239 4.90 -0.03 24.60
CA ALA A 239 4.63 0.88 23.49
C ALA A 239 5.90 1.19 22.70
N LEU A 240 7.02 1.43 23.40
CA LEU A 240 8.33 1.58 22.74
C LEU A 240 8.78 0.32 22.00
N ARG A 241 8.56 -0.87 22.57
CA ARG A 241 8.98 -2.16 21.98
C ARG A 241 8.09 -2.63 20.82
N HIS A 242 6.81 -2.26 20.81
CA HIS A 242 5.79 -2.81 19.92
C HIS A 242 4.91 -1.70 19.32
N TRP A 243 5.09 -1.46 18.01
CA TRP A 243 4.39 -0.39 17.29
C TRP A 243 2.85 -0.48 17.40
N PHE A 244 2.28 -1.68 17.45
CA PHE A 244 0.83 -1.89 17.60
C PHE A 244 0.34 -1.54 19.01
N VAL A 245 1.20 -1.68 20.03
CA VAL A 245 0.91 -1.19 21.38
C VAL A 245 0.95 0.33 21.41
N MET A 246 1.93 0.95 20.73
CA MET A 246 1.97 2.41 20.56
C MET A 246 0.73 2.96 19.85
N LYS A 247 0.32 2.35 18.72
CA LYS A 247 -0.92 2.67 18.00
C LYS A 247 -2.15 2.56 18.92
N GLY A 248 -2.25 1.44 19.66
CA GLY A 248 -3.28 1.19 20.67
C GLY A 248 -3.26 2.13 21.88
N CYS A 249 -2.15 2.84 22.14
CA CYS A 249 -2.11 3.95 23.11
C CYS A 249 -2.53 5.29 22.48
N ILE A 250 -2.00 5.62 21.29
CA ILE A 250 -2.21 6.92 20.63
C ILE A 250 -3.69 7.14 20.29
N GLY A 251 -4.36 6.14 19.72
CA GLY A 251 -5.78 6.24 19.34
C GLY A 251 -6.66 6.57 20.57
N PRO A 252 -6.85 5.61 21.49
CA PRO A 252 -7.81 5.76 22.57
C PRO A 252 -7.31 6.48 23.83
N LEU A 253 -6.01 6.64 24.09
CA LEU A 253 -5.54 7.31 25.32
C LEU A 253 -5.22 8.80 25.11
N TYR A 254 -4.43 9.12 24.09
CA TYR A 254 -3.99 10.49 23.79
C TYR A 254 -5.16 11.34 23.24
N PRO A 255 -5.33 12.62 23.66
CA PRO A 255 -6.46 13.45 23.22
C PRO A 255 -6.40 13.84 21.72
N PRO A 256 -7.53 14.28 21.11
CA PRO A 256 -8.89 14.31 21.67
C PRO A 256 -9.56 12.92 21.71
N ALA A 257 -10.71 12.86 22.38
CA ALA A 257 -11.53 11.65 22.51
C ALA A 257 -12.41 11.35 21.28
N ASP A 258 -12.75 12.37 20.50
CA ASP A 258 -13.42 12.26 19.20
C ASP A 258 -12.36 12.44 18.10
N TYR A 259 -12.12 11.41 17.29
CA TYR A 259 -11.07 11.43 16.27
C TYR A 259 -11.35 10.46 15.11
N CYS A 260 -10.73 10.73 13.96
CA CYS A 260 -10.46 9.74 12.91
C CYS A 260 -9.04 9.22 13.10
N PHE A 261 -8.80 7.92 12.95
CA PHE A 261 -7.47 7.33 12.82
C PHE A 261 -7.29 6.86 11.38
N MET A 262 -6.09 7.05 10.82
CA MET A 262 -5.75 6.57 9.48
C MET A 262 -4.29 6.08 9.44
N ASP A 263 -4.08 4.90 8.87
CA ASP A 263 -2.75 4.38 8.53
C ASP A 263 -2.21 5.02 7.23
N ASP A 264 -0.89 5.01 7.04
CA ASP A 264 -0.20 5.79 6.02
C ASP A 264 -0.15 5.14 4.62
N ASP A 265 -0.97 4.11 4.41
CA ASP A 265 -1.08 3.28 3.22
C ASP A 265 -2.53 3.14 2.73
N ILE A 266 -3.36 4.13 3.06
CA ILE A 266 -4.73 4.25 2.60
C ILE A 266 -4.83 5.40 1.59
N PHE A 267 -5.28 5.09 0.38
CA PHE A 267 -5.59 6.08 -0.64
C PHE A 267 -7.10 6.27 -0.73
N VAL A 268 -7.58 7.47 -0.41
CA VAL A 268 -9.00 7.84 -0.49
C VAL A 268 -9.27 8.38 -1.89
N LEU A 269 -10.25 7.83 -2.60
CA LEU A 269 -10.53 8.12 -4.02
C LEU A 269 -11.87 8.83 -4.25
N GLN A 270 -12.77 8.85 -3.25
CA GLN A 270 -14.05 9.57 -3.27
C GLN A 270 -14.40 10.14 -1.88
N PRO A 271 -15.39 11.04 -1.77
CA PRO A 271 -15.86 11.56 -0.49
C PRO A 271 -16.35 10.50 0.50
N VAL A 272 -15.75 10.52 1.70
CA VAL A 272 -16.13 9.73 2.89
C VAL A 272 -17.38 10.29 3.62
N GLN A 273 -18.27 10.96 2.89
CA GLN A 273 -19.41 11.68 3.47
C GLN A 273 -20.43 10.74 4.14
N ASP A 274 -20.54 9.50 3.65
CA ASP A 274 -21.27 8.41 4.27
C ASP A 274 -20.69 8.02 5.64
N ALA A 275 -19.36 7.90 5.77
CA ALA A 275 -18.73 7.68 7.07
C ALA A 275 -18.97 8.84 8.06
N LEU A 276 -18.89 10.10 7.61
CA LEU A 276 -19.19 11.27 8.46
C LEU A 276 -20.65 11.29 8.90
N THR A 277 -21.58 10.95 8.00
CA THR A 277 -23.01 10.86 8.30
C THR A 277 -23.31 9.71 9.27
N ALA A 278 -22.62 8.57 9.14
CA ALA A 278 -22.69 7.48 10.10
C ALA A 278 -22.14 7.91 11.49
N PHE A 279 -21.05 8.67 11.53
CA PHE A 279 -20.39 9.10 12.77
C PHE A 279 -21.19 10.13 13.60
N GLN A 280 -22.18 10.79 12.99
CA GLN A 280 -23.16 11.60 13.73
C GLN A 280 -24.09 10.74 14.61
N ARG A 281 -24.28 9.46 14.27
CA ARG A 281 -25.26 8.54 14.89
C ARG A 281 -24.62 7.38 15.65
N HIS A 282 -23.38 7.05 15.33
CA HIS A 282 -22.63 5.92 15.89
C HIS A 282 -21.46 6.39 16.73
N GLN A 283 -21.01 5.55 17.65
CA GLN A 283 -19.83 5.80 18.45
C GLN A 283 -18.54 5.41 17.70
N LEU A 284 -18.61 4.34 16.92
CA LEU A 284 -17.54 3.84 16.06
C LEU A 284 -18.07 3.72 14.63
N VAL A 285 -17.28 4.19 13.66
CA VAL A 285 -17.46 3.94 12.23
C VAL A 285 -16.13 3.43 11.69
N TYR A 286 -16.10 2.34 10.95
CA TYR A 286 -14.84 1.67 10.59
C TYR A 286 -14.92 0.95 9.24
N ILE A 287 -13.77 0.76 8.59
CA ILE A 287 -13.67 -0.08 7.38
C ILE A 287 -13.57 -1.57 7.78
N PRO A 288 -14.18 -2.49 7.03
CA PRO A 288 -14.25 -3.89 7.42
C PRO A 288 -12.92 -4.66 7.21
N ASP A 289 -12.76 -5.71 8.01
CA ASP A 289 -11.73 -6.75 7.91
C ASP A 289 -12.41 -8.15 7.88
N GLN A 290 -11.63 -9.22 8.00
CA GLN A 290 -12.16 -10.53 8.39
C GLN A 290 -12.74 -10.51 9.82
N ASP A 291 -13.71 -11.37 10.12
CA ASP A 291 -14.23 -11.50 11.49
C ASP A 291 -13.20 -12.18 12.41
N HIS A 292 -12.72 -11.43 13.40
CA HIS A 292 -11.78 -11.88 14.43
C HIS A 292 -12.43 -11.91 15.83
N SER A 293 -13.76 -12.01 15.90
CA SER A 293 -14.51 -11.99 17.17
C SER A 293 -14.02 -13.02 18.20
N ALA A 294 -13.64 -14.22 17.76
CA ALA A 294 -13.20 -15.29 18.64
C ALA A 294 -11.81 -15.01 19.25
N GLU A 295 -10.89 -14.49 18.45
CA GLU A 295 -9.56 -14.05 18.86
C GLU A 295 -9.64 -12.85 19.81
N TYR A 296 -10.52 -11.89 19.54
CA TYR A 296 -10.79 -10.77 20.45
C TYR A 296 -11.38 -11.26 21.77
N GLU A 297 -12.36 -12.18 21.74
CA GLU A 297 -12.98 -12.72 22.95
C GLU A 297 -11.98 -13.49 23.82
N ALA A 298 -11.08 -14.28 23.22
CA ALA A 298 -10.04 -14.99 23.94
C ALA A 298 -9.00 -14.05 24.61
N PHE A 299 -8.71 -12.91 23.99
CA PHE A 299 -7.64 -12.00 24.42
C PHE A 299 -8.12 -10.85 25.32
N TRP A 300 -9.13 -10.09 24.88
CA TRP A 300 -9.71 -8.92 25.55
C TRP A 300 -11.03 -9.21 26.26
N GLY A 301 -11.71 -10.31 25.90
CA GLY A 301 -13.10 -10.56 26.27
C GLY A 301 -14.07 -10.13 25.18
N ARG A 302 -15.35 -10.47 25.37
CA ARG A 302 -16.39 -10.42 24.34
C ARG A 302 -16.49 -9.05 23.63
N PRO A 303 -16.28 -8.97 22.31
CA PRO A 303 -16.37 -7.71 21.57
C PRO A 303 -17.78 -7.13 21.57
N ALA A 304 -17.90 -5.83 21.30
CA ALA A 304 -19.18 -5.19 21.08
C ALA A 304 -19.91 -5.81 19.86
N HIS A 305 -21.24 -5.73 19.84
CA HIS A 305 -22.01 -6.35 18.76
C HIS A 305 -21.64 -5.73 17.40
N GLY A 306 -21.19 -6.61 16.50
CA GLY A 306 -20.78 -6.24 15.15
C GLY A 306 -19.39 -5.63 15.04
N THR A 307 -18.53 -5.63 16.06
CA THR A 307 -17.15 -5.08 15.95
C THR A 307 -16.07 -6.14 15.72
N GLY A 308 -16.45 -7.37 15.37
CA GLY A 308 -15.51 -8.45 15.05
C GLY A 308 -14.68 -8.21 13.79
N GLU A 309 -15.30 -7.56 12.80
CA GLU A 309 -14.73 -7.23 11.49
C GLU A 309 -14.05 -5.85 11.47
N ILE A 310 -13.54 -5.34 12.61
CA ILE A 310 -12.93 -4.00 12.64
C ILE A 310 -11.50 -3.96 12.10
N ASN A 311 -11.29 -3.26 10.99
CA ASN A 311 -9.95 -2.85 10.58
C ASN A 311 -9.58 -1.49 11.19
N THR A 312 -8.49 -1.42 11.97
CA THR A 312 -7.97 -0.16 12.55
C THR A 312 -7.13 0.67 11.59
N GLY A 313 -7.07 0.31 10.31
CA GLY A 313 -6.45 1.13 9.27
C GLY A 313 -7.20 2.44 9.06
N LEU A 314 -8.54 2.43 9.03
CA LEU A 314 -9.36 3.64 8.98
C LEU A 314 -10.63 3.51 9.82
N TYR A 315 -10.76 4.37 10.83
CA TYR A 315 -11.95 4.44 11.67
C TYR A 315 -12.16 5.82 12.32
N TRP A 316 -13.41 6.14 12.62
CA TRP A 316 -13.83 7.28 13.45
C TRP A 316 -14.35 6.76 14.78
N LEU A 317 -13.79 7.27 15.89
CA LEU A 317 -14.21 6.90 17.25
C LEU A 317 -14.59 8.14 18.06
N ARG A 318 -15.68 8.01 18.81
CA ARG A 318 -16.11 8.89 19.90
C ARG A 318 -15.89 8.17 21.22
N ARG A 319 -14.72 8.32 21.83
CA ARG A 319 -14.33 7.55 23.03
C ARG A 319 -15.09 8.05 24.28
N ARG A 320 -16.15 7.34 24.66
CA ARG A 320 -16.95 7.65 25.86
C ARG A 320 -16.31 7.19 27.17
N ARG A 321 -15.60 6.06 27.16
CA ARG A 321 -14.85 5.55 28.33
C ARG A 321 -13.65 6.45 28.64
N GLU A 322 -13.33 6.59 29.93
CA GLU A 322 -12.18 7.37 30.39
C GLU A 322 -10.85 6.74 29.98
N ALA A 323 -9.85 7.60 29.71
CA ALA A 323 -8.52 7.17 29.31
C ALA A 323 -7.85 6.26 30.36
N ARG A 324 -7.96 6.61 31.65
CA ARG A 324 -7.36 5.86 32.75
C ARG A 324 -7.93 4.44 32.84
N ALA A 325 -9.26 4.32 32.83
CA ALA A 325 -9.95 3.03 32.86
C ALA A 325 -9.61 2.13 31.65
N LEU A 326 -9.29 2.69 30.48
CA LEU A 326 -8.79 1.92 29.32
C LEU A 326 -7.34 1.47 29.52
N ALA A 327 -6.47 2.39 29.96
CA ALA A 327 -5.06 2.13 30.19
C ALA A 327 -4.83 1.06 31.28
N GLU A 328 -5.66 1.05 32.33
CA GLU A 328 -5.71 0.01 33.36
C GLU A 328 -6.03 -1.38 32.77
N THR A 329 -7.02 -1.48 31.87
CA THR A 329 -7.32 -2.73 31.16
C THR A 329 -6.17 -3.17 30.27
N MET A 330 -5.52 -2.25 29.55
CA MET A 330 -4.32 -2.58 28.75
C MET A 330 -3.20 -3.17 29.62
N VAL A 331 -2.95 -2.61 30.82
CA VAL A 331 -1.94 -3.11 31.77
C VAL A 331 -2.25 -4.52 32.29
N GLN A 332 -3.52 -4.84 32.52
CA GLN A 332 -3.94 -6.16 33.01
C GLN A 332 -3.67 -7.28 32.01
N VAL A 333 -3.75 -7.00 30.70
CA VAL A 333 -3.56 -8.01 29.64
C VAL A 333 -2.08 -8.18 29.23
N VAL A 334 -1.20 -7.25 29.62
CA VAL A 334 0.26 -7.29 29.34
C VAL A 334 0.94 -8.66 29.53
N PRO A 335 0.74 -9.41 30.64
CA PRO A 335 1.45 -10.67 30.86
C PRO A 335 1.33 -11.64 29.67
N ARG A 336 0.15 -11.68 29.04
CA ARG A 336 -0.17 -12.60 27.93
C ARG A 336 0.61 -12.30 26.65
N ILE A 337 1.08 -11.07 26.42
CA ILE A 337 1.83 -10.71 25.20
C ILE A 337 3.16 -11.47 25.14
N ALA A 338 3.84 -11.61 26.29
CA ALA A 338 5.16 -12.23 26.37
C ALA A 338 5.14 -13.75 26.14
N GLU A 339 4.01 -14.40 26.40
CA GLU A 339 3.85 -15.85 26.39
C GLU A 339 3.39 -16.41 25.03
N MET A 340 2.72 -15.59 24.20
CA MET A 340 1.91 -16.07 23.07
C MET A 340 2.52 -15.91 21.66
N GLY A 341 3.78 -15.48 21.56
CA GLY A 341 4.62 -15.71 20.36
C GLY A 341 4.09 -15.26 18.99
N ILE A 342 4.07 -13.93 18.75
CA ILE A 342 4.11 -13.23 17.43
C ILE A 342 2.80 -12.74 16.73
N PRO A 343 1.69 -13.49 16.57
CA PRO A 343 0.63 -13.11 15.62
C PRO A 343 -0.22 -11.89 16.04
N ILE A 344 -0.13 -11.51 17.32
CA ILE A 344 -1.07 -10.69 18.11
C ILE A 344 -1.15 -9.21 17.68
N ARG A 345 -0.66 -8.82 16.50
CA ARG A 345 -0.54 -7.40 16.12
C ARG A 345 -1.92 -6.74 15.99
N TYR A 346 -2.78 -7.31 15.15
CA TYR A 346 -4.13 -6.82 14.91
C TYR A 346 -5.05 -7.10 16.11
N ILE A 347 -4.91 -8.27 16.74
CA ILE A 347 -5.64 -8.64 17.98
C ILE A 347 -5.47 -7.56 19.05
N TRP A 348 -4.27 -6.95 19.18
CA TRP A 348 -4.04 -5.91 20.17
C TRP A 348 -4.85 -4.64 19.88
N ASP A 349 -4.61 -3.94 18.77
CA ASP A 349 -5.23 -2.63 18.54
C ASP A 349 -6.67 -2.73 18.03
N GLN A 350 -6.97 -3.63 17.08
CA GLN A 350 -8.35 -3.88 16.63
C GLN A 350 -9.22 -4.39 17.77
N GLY A 351 -8.77 -5.42 18.49
CA GLY A 351 -9.50 -6.01 19.62
C GLY A 351 -9.70 -5.06 20.80
N LEU A 352 -8.73 -4.20 21.12
CA LEU A 352 -8.89 -3.16 22.15
C LEU A 352 -10.01 -2.18 21.79
N ILE A 353 -10.09 -1.76 20.52
CA ILE A 353 -11.18 -0.90 20.06
C ILE A 353 -12.52 -1.66 20.10
N ALA A 354 -12.56 -2.88 19.54
CA ALA A 354 -13.74 -3.75 19.46
C ALA A 354 -14.38 -4.02 20.82
N THR A 355 -13.59 -4.37 21.83
CA THR A 355 -14.07 -4.84 23.12
C THR A 355 -14.21 -3.75 24.17
N HIS A 356 -13.36 -2.73 24.16
CA HIS A 356 -13.26 -1.80 25.31
C HIS A 356 -13.55 -0.33 24.99
N CYS A 357 -13.43 0.11 23.74
CA CYS A 357 -13.65 1.50 23.37
C CYS A 357 -15.08 1.80 22.92
N VAL A 358 -15.85 0.78 22.52
CA VAL A 358 -17.26 0.90 22.12
C VAL A 358 -18.19 0.54 23.29
N GLN A 359 -19.07 1.46 23.64
CA GLN A 359 -20.15 1.31 24.64
C GLN A 359 -21.55 1.55 24.05
N GLY A 360 -21.62 2.11 22.84
CA GLY A 360 -22.84 2.35 22.07
C GLY A 360 -22.84 1.62 20.73
N LYS A 361 -23.51 2.19 19.73
CA LYS A 361 -23.62 1.58 18.39
C LYS A 361 -22.32 1.74 17.59
N ALA A 362 -21.88 0.68 16.95
CA ALA A 362 -20.88 0.72 15.88
C ALA A 362 -21.56 0.69 14.49
N TYR A 363 -20.86 1.10 13.45
CA TYR A 363 -21.29 1.01 12.06
C TYR A 363 -20.13 0.58 11.15
N GLN A 364 -20.34 -0.52 10.45
CA GLN A 364 -19.42 -1.03 9.45
C GLN A 364 -19.65 -0.32 8.12
N LEU A 365 -18.58 0.18 7.51
CA LEU A 365 -18.63 0.75 6.17
C LEU A 365 -18.70 -0.37 5.11
N PRO A 366 -19.30 -0.14 3.93
CA PRO A 366 -19.41 -1.18 2.90
C PRO A 366 -18.03 -1.58 2.35
N SER A 367 -17.66 -2.86 2.47
CA SER A 367 -16.41 -3.43 1.92
C SER A 367 -16.26 -3.19 0.42
N THR A 368 -17.37 -3.19 -0.31
CA THR A 368 -17.44 -2.89 -1.75
C THR A 368 -17.01 -1.47 -2.13
N ARG A 369 -16.88 -0.56 -1.17
CA ARG A 369 -16.38 0.82 -1.37
C ARG A 369 -15.15 1.13 -0.53
N TYR A 370 -15.07 0.61 0.69
CA TYR A 370 -13.92 0.76 1.57
C TYR A 370 -13.05 -0.48 1.44
N PHE A 371 -12.24 -0.48 0.38
CA PHE A 371 -11.71 -1.68 -0.23
C PHE A 371 -10.39 -2.15 0.40
N TYR A 372 -10.27 -3.45 0.63
CA TYR A 372 -9.09 -4.08 1.22
C TYR A 372 -8.51 -5.16 0.28
N PRO A 373 -7.53 -4.83 -0.58
CA PRO A 373 -7.00 -5.73 -1.61
C PRO A 373 -6.45 -7.06 -1.11
N TYR A 374 -6.11 -7.16 0.18
CA TYR A 374 -5.71 -8.42 0.81
C TYR A 374 -6.77 -9.53 0.69
N LEU A 375 -8.05 -9.17 0.72
CA LEU A 375 -9.17 -10.11 0.69
C LEU A 375 -9.62 -10.43 -0.74
N ASP A 376 -9.83 -9.39 -1.54
CA ASP A 376 -10.54 -9.48 -2.82
C ASP A 376 -9.63 -9.35 -4.06
N GLY A 377 -8.41 -8.82 -3.88
CA GLY A 377 -7.47 -8.48 -4.96
C GLY A 377 -7.81 -7.20 -5.72
N LEU A 378 -6.81 -6.33 -5.95
CA LEU A 378 -7.00 -5.08 -6.70
C LEU A 378 -7.01 -5.33 -8.23
N PRO A 379 -8.06 -4.97 -8.99
CA PRO A 379 -8.08 -5.11 -10.44
C PRO A 379 -6.94 -4.34 -11.10
N GLY A 380 -6.08 -5.04 -11.86
CA GLY A 380 -4.87 -4.46 -12.49
C GLY A 380 -3.69 -4.23 -11.53
N GLY A 381 -3.83 -4.53 -10.24
CA GLY A 381 -2.80 -4.26 -9.24
C GLY A 381 -2.56 -2.77 -8.99
N ILE A 382 -1.54 -2.45 -8.20
CA ILE A 382 -1.25 -1.08 -7.71
C ILE A 382 -1.00 -0.10 -8.86
N MET A 383 -0.37 -0.53 -9.97
CA MET A 383 -0.06 0.37 -11.09
C MET A 383 -1.09 0.35 -12.23
N GLY A 384 -1.84 -0.76 -12.35
CA GLY A 384 -2.83 -0.96 -13.42
C GLY A 384 -4.24 -0.49 -13.07
N TYR A 385 -4.57 -0.29 -11.78
CA TYR A 385 -5.85 0.33 -11.42
C TYR A 385 -5.92 1.77 -11.92
N ASP A 386 -7.09 2.18 -12.41
CA ASP A 386 -7.29 3.54 -12.90
C ASP A 386 -7.84 4.46 -11.81
N TYR A 387 -6.95 5.03 -10.99
CA TYR A 387 -7.35 5.88 -9.86
C TYR A 387 -8.09 7.17 -10.29
N ALA A 388 -7.75 7.73 -11.45
CA ALA A 388 -8.37 8.96 -11.96
C ALA A 388 -9.85 8.75 -12.32
N LEU A 389 -10.19 7.65 -13.01
CA LEU A 389 -11.57 7.29 -13.33
C LEU A 389 -12.27 6.51 -12.21
N ASN A 390 -11.51 5.80 -11.38
CA ASN A 390 -11.98 4.95 -10.28
C ASN A 390 -13.14 4.02 -10.70
N PRO A 391 -12.94 3.12 -11.69
CA PRO A 391 -14.01 2.39 -12.36
C PRO A 391 -14.81 1.46 -11.44
N CYS A 392 -14.23 1.01 -10.33
CA CYS A 392 -14.93 0.19 -9.33
C CYS A 392 -15.70 1.02 -8.28
N GLY A 393 -15.60 2.36 -8.30
CA GLY A 393 -16.34 3.24 -7.39
C GLY A 393 -15.90 3.18 -5.92
N PHE A 394 -14.64 2.80 -5.67
CA PHE A 394 -14.09 2.70 -4.32
C PHE A 394 -14.04 4.07 -3.64
N THR A 395 -14.46 4.17 -2.38
CA THR A 395 -14.21 5.34 -1.53
C THR A 395 -12.75 5.39 -1.10
N CYS A 396 -12.15 4.25 -0.74
CA CYS A 396 -10.72 4.15 -0.48
C CYS A 396 -10.17 2.76 -0.80
N VAL A 397 -8.85 2.67 -0.91
CA VAL A 397 -8.10 1.41 -0.99
C VAL A 397 -7.06 1.40 0.13
N HIS A 398 -7.05 0.36 0.96
CA HIS A 398 -6.13 0.19 2.09
C HIS A 398 -5.08 -0.89 1.78
N TYR A 399 -3.79 -0.54 1.71
CA TYR A 399 -2.71 -1.48 1.37
C TYR A 399 -2.14 -2.27 2.56
N GLY A 400 -2.93 -2.47 3.62
CA GLY A 400 -2.59 -3.37 4.72
C GLY A 400 -2.45 -4.83 4.26
N ALA A 401 -1.57 -5.58 4.92
CA ALA A 401 -1.30 -7.01 4.67
C ALA A 401 -0.88 -7.41 3.22
N VAL A 402 -0.65 -6.44 2.32
CA VAL A 402 -0.12 -6.62 0.97
C VAL A 402 1.14 -5.78 0.77
N ASP A 403 1.77 -5.89 -0.42
CA ASP A 403 2.84 -4.97 -0.81
C ASP A 403 2.29 -3.54 -0.86
N LYS A 404 2.95 -2.62 -0.14
CA LYS A 404 2.54 -1.22 -0.05
C LYS A 404 3.17 -0.42 -1.19
N PRO A 405 2.49 0.59 -1.73
CA PRO A 405 3.11 1.59 -2.61
C PRO A 405 4.43 2.12 -2.03
N SER A 406 5.50 2.14 -2.84
CA SER A 406 6.72 2.88 -2.52
C SER A 406 6.51 4.38 -2.72
N ASP A 407 7.50 5.19 -2.34
CA ASP A 407 7.50 6.64 -2.64
C ASP A 407 7.58 6.92 -4.15
N ARG A 408 8.27 6.06 -4.91
CA ARG A 408 8.33 6.17 -6.38
C ARG A 408 6.97 5.88 -7.00
N VAL A 409 6.29 4.83 -6.54
CA VAL A 409 4.92 4.50 -6.94
C VAL A 409 3.96 5.64 -6.54
N ALA A 410 4.08 6.17 -5.32
CA ALA A 410 3.24 7.26 -4.85
C ALA A 410 3.36 8.51 -5.74
N SER A 411 4.56 8.96 -6.10
CA SER A 411 4.72 10.11 -7.01
C SER A 411 4.13 9.87 -8.40
N LEU A 412 4.21 8.63 -8.94
CA LEU A 412 3.57 8.28 -10.22
C LEU A 412 2.03 8.29 -10.16
N LEU A 413 1.45 7.87 -9.02
CA LEU A 413 0.00 7.80 -8.83
C LEU A 413 -0.61 9.11 -8.30
N ALA A 414 0.20 10.06 -7.86
CA ALA A 414 -0.26 11.22 -7.09
C ALA A 414 -1.29 12.08 -7.83
N ARG A 415 -1.07 12.41 -9.11
CA ARG A 415 -2.02 13.25 -9.88
C ARG A 415 -3.38 12.58 -10.05
N ASP A 416 -3.38 11.28 -10.37
CA ASP A 416 -4.60 10.46 -10.54
C ASP A 416 -5.39 10.32 -9.23
N VAL A 417 -4.70 10.02 -8.12
CA VAL A 417 -5.33 9.79 -6.80
C VAL A 417 -5.83 11.10 -6.17
N LEU A 418 -5.10 12.21 -6.35
CA LEU A 418 -5.44 13.53 -5.80
C LEU A 418 -6.33 14.37 -6.73
N HIS A 419 -6.65 13.86 -7.92
CA HIS A 419 -7.44 14.53 -8.98
C HIS A 419 -6.94 15.95 -9.32
N LEU A 420 -5.62 16.19 -9.28
CA LEU A 420 -5.05 17.54 -9.39
C LEU A 420 -5.35 18.22 -10.73
N ASP A 421 -5.52 17.46 -11.81
CA ASP A 421 -5.84 18.01 -13.13
C ASP A 421 -7.33 18.45 -13.25
N ARG A 422 -8.11 18.35 -12.15
CA ARG A 422 -9.47 18.89 -12.03
C ARG A 422 -9.48 20.23 -11.25
N PRO A 423 -10.38 21.17 -11.59
CA PRO A 423 -10.62 22.35 -10.75
C PRO A 423 -11.21 21.96 -9.38
N ASP A 424 -10.94 22.81 -8.37
CA ASP A 424 -11.33 22.61 -6.95
C ASP A 424 -12.85 22.58 -6.71
#